data_AF-A0A401X1L6-F1
#
_entry.id   AF-A0A401X1L6-F1
#
_cell.length_a   1.000
_cell.length_b   1.000
_cell.length_c   1.000
_cell.angle_alpha   90.00
_cell.angle_beta   90.00
_cell.angle_gamma   90.00
#
_symmetry.space_group_name_H-M   'P 1'
#
loop_
_entity.id
_entity.type
_entity.pdbx_description
1 polymer ?
#
loop_
_entity_poly.entity_id
_entity_poly.type
_entity_poly.pdbx_seq_one_letter_code
_entity_poly.pdbx_strand_id
1 'polypeptide(L)'
;MINTREGNTDTKDNSVISFGMLPYISLSRQPNTKQSRELVSFIVGLLIKHRNSNPKRRKVGPKAAERLQRQAGAVIAGLCYGCIQRSNKAVEAPKAFEADFWKRTSNLVGNEAFWSIIADLEALGLVEVIKRKCLKGNDGSFIRRPLAIVPTSLFQSLAIKYGCSRRETIANDWAVCPPPKEQSKDAIEVSPFRLLTFGHWPIGLRGDSDHPRGRIRNTNAPLDAQTALKENPTWDTAIEEKISLIERLNKAVLGADIQGCIQSPLYMRQGPKLWLGGRLYTKGPDTFQTITKEERKHITINGEPVAEVDIQAASLSIALRWFSRLPDIGPSVVIPPLGADPYQFKELSRFPRDAIKHWVTVSLLRGKLLTTHWPDDTPPTIRDSVRCSDARKAVLNVYPCLSQIGLNAIPCPSDVLKALPIGISEAQKECFIGWAFGQFLISLECFIIQGHLISYWRRALWHCPSMTA
;
A
#
# COMPACT_ATOMS: atom_id res chain seq x y z
N MET A 1 54.30 27.74 -16.82
CA MET A 1 53.09 27.02 -17.26
C MET A 1 52.58 26.17 -16.11
N ILE A 2 51.65 26.71 -15.33
CA ILE A 2 50.98 26.00 -14.23
C ILE A 2 49.49 26.16 -14.51
N ASN A 3 48.83 25.03 -14.82
CA ASN A 3 47.42 24.97 -15.19
C ASN A 3 46.58 24.80 -13.93
N THR A 4 45.95 25.87 -13.46
CA THR A 4 44.88 25.83 -12.46
C THR A 4 43.56 25.46 -13.15
N ARG A 5 43.04 24.27 -12.86
CA ARG A 5 41.66 23.88 -13.21
C ARG A 5 40.73 24.26 -12.06
N GLU A 6 39.86 25.23 -12.34
CA GLU A 6 38.71 25.55 -11.51
C GLU A 6 37.74 24.36 -11.44
N GLY A 7 37.39 23.97 -10.21
CA GLY A 7 36.42 22.93 -9.92
C GLY A 7 35.01 23.46 -10.08
N ASN A 8 34.31 22.98 -11.12
CA ASN A 8 32.91 23.24 -11.37
C ASN A 8 32.06 22.49 -10.31
N THR A 9 31.51 23.23 -9.35
CA THR A 9 30.63 22.71 -8.30
C THR A 9 29.18 22.85 -8.75
N ASP A 10 28.69 21.88 -9.53
CA ASP A 10 27.28 21.82 -9.87
C ASP A 10 26.82 20.36 -10.08
N THR A 11 27.07 19.50 -9.09
CA THR A 11 26.38 18.21 -8.99
C THR A 11 25.05 18.41 -8.28
N LYS A 12 24.00 18.74 -9.06
CA LYS A 12 22.62 18.54 -8.63
C LYS A 12 22.47 17.09 -8.18
N ASP A 13 22.14 16.95 -6.90
CA ASP A 13 21.88 15.72 -6.19
C ASP A 13 20.63 15.03 -6.80
N ASN A 14 20.83 14.32 -7.90
CA ASN A 14 19.81 13.52 -8.57
C ASN A 14 19.54 12.26 -7.74
N SER A 15 18.93 12.45 -6.56
CA SER A 15 18.31 11.37 -5.81
C SER A 15 17.19 10.77 -6.67
N VAL A 16 17.48 9.63 -7.31
CA VAL A 16 16.50 8.87 -8.08
C VAL A 16 15.45 8.34 -7.10
N ILE A 17 14.34 9.06 -6.96
CA ILE A 17 13.18 8.65 -6.17
C ILE A 17 12.77 7.26 -6.68
N SER A 18 12.76 6.25 -5.80
CA SER A 18 12.30 4.90 -6.15
C SER A 18 10.81 4.94 -6.46
N PHE A 19 10.46 5.04 -7.75
CA PHE A 19 9.10 5.25 -8.27
C PHE A 19 8.10 4.10 -8.02
N GLY A 20 8.45 3.08 -7.23
CA GLY A 20 7.59 1.93 -6.95
C GLY A 20 6.63 2.11 -5.76
N MET A 21 6.69 3.23 -5.03
CA MET A 21 5.95 3.42 -3.77
C MET A 21 5.37 4.83 -3.60
N LEU A 22 5.11 5.57 -4.68
CA LEU A 22 4.45 6.87 -4.55
C LEU A 22 2.98 6.66 -4.15
N PRO A 23 2.45 7.43 -3.19
CA PRO A 23 1.02 7.43 -2.89
C PRO A 23 0.21 7.88 -4.10
N TYR A 24 -0.91 7.22 -4.35
CA TYR A 24 -1.95 7.79 -5.20
C TYR A 24 -2.47 9.10 -4.60
N ILE A 25 -2.67 10.11 -5.45
CA ILE A 25 -3.42 11.30 -5.06
C ILE A 25 -4.86 10.92 -4.68
N SER A 26 -5.35 11.45 -3.55
CA SER A 26 -6.76 11.33 -3.21
C SER A 26 -7.59 12.36 -3.95
N LEU A 27 -8.61 11.91 -4.68
CA LEU A 27 -9.62 12.79 -5.29
C LEU A 27 -10.97 12.70 -4.58
N SER A 28 -11.03 11.99 -3.46
CA SER A 28 -12.24 11.80 -2.67
C SER A 28 -12.32 12.75 -1.46
N ARG A 29 -11.47 13.77 -1.43
CA ARG A 29 -11.42 14.76 -0.35
C ARG A 29 -11.90 16.11 -0.84
N GLN A 30 -12.47 16.91 0.07
CA GLN A 30 -12.92 18.28 -0.21
C GLN A 30 -12.50 19.22 0.93
N PRO A 31 -12.38 20.54 0.66
CA PRO A 31 -12.11 21.52 1.70
C PRO A 31 -13.27 21.60 2.70
N ASN A 32 -13.01 21.27 3.96
CA ASN A 32 -14.01 21.24 5.01
C ASN A 32 -13.93 22.43 5.97
N THR A 33 -12.74 22.91 6.34
CA THR A 33 -12.56 24.07 7.23
C THR A 33 -12.63 25.39 6.47
N LYS A 34 -12.79 26.50 7.20
CA LYS A 34 -12.77 27.85 6.60
C LYS A 34 -11.45 28.09 5.86
N GLN A 35 -10.35 27.71 6.50
CA GLN A 35 -8.99 27.79 5.99
C GLN A 35 -8.82 27.08 4.65
N SER A 36 -9.23 25.81 4.56
CA SER A 36 -9.09 25.04 3.32
C SER A 36 -10.00 25.54 2.21
N ARG A 37 -11.21 26.04 2.54
CA ARG A 37 -12.10 26.67 1.56
C ARG A 37 -11.52 27.97 1.00
N GLU A 38 -10.90 28.81 1.84
CA GLU A 38 -10.22 30.04 1.42
C GLU A 38 -9.02 29.76 0.51
N LEU A 39 -8.19 28.77 0.85
CA LEU A 39 -7.08 28.34 -0.01
C LEU A 39 -7.57 27.88 -1.39
N VAL A 40 -8.59 27.02 -1.43
CA VAL A 40 -9.15 26.54 -2.69
C VAL A 40 -9.75 27.68 -3.49
N SER A 41 -10.52 28.58 -2.86
CA SER A 41 -11.10 29.76 -3.52
C SER A 41 -10.02 30.66 -4.14
N PHE A 42 -8.92 30.90 -3.41
CA PHE A 42 -7.80 31.68 -3.90
C PHE A 42 -7.16 31.04 -5.15
N ILE A 43 -6.81 29.76 -5.09
CA ILE A 43 -6.20 29.05 -6.22
C ILE A 43 -7.16 28.98 -7.41
N VAL A 44 -8.45 28.76 -7.19
CA VAL A 44 -9.47 28.75 -8.25
C VAL A 44 -9.60 30.12 -8.90
N GLY A 45 -9.49 31.21 -8.13
CA GLY A 45 -9.40 32.57 -8.68
C GLY A 45 -8.22 32.73 -9.66
N LEU A 46 -7.05 32.17 -9.32
CA LEU A 46 -5.88 32.17 -10.21
C LEU A 46 -6.13 31.33 -11.47
N LEU A 47 -6.74 30.14 -11.32
CA LEU A 47 -7.08 29.27 -12.45
C LEU A 47 -8.07 29.93 -13.42
N ILE A 48 -9.11 30.61 -12.90
CA ILE A 48 -10.08 31.34 -13.71
C ILE A 48 -9.40 32.48 -14.46
N LYS A 49 -8.55 33.26 -13.78
CA LYS A 49 -7.79 34.35 -14.41
C LYS A 49 -6.90 33.82 -15.55
N HIS A 50 -6.18 32.72 -15.31
CA HIS A 50 -5.33 32.07 -16.32
C HIS A 50 -6.12 31.53 -17.52
N ARG A 51 -7.25 30.85 -17.26
CA ARG A 51 -8.12 30.33 -18.33
C ARG A 51 -8.71 31.46 -19.18
N ASN A 52 -9.14 32.55 -18.54
CA ASN A 52 -9.76 33.70 -19.22
C ASN A 52 -8.75 34.57 -19.98
N SER A 53 -7.46 34.55 -19.60
CA SER A 53 -6.41 35.24 -20.36
C SER A 53 -6.05 34.55 -21.67
N ASN A 54 -6.45 33.29 -21.88
CA ASN A 54 -6.19 32.58 -23.13
C ASN A 54 -7.32 32.87 -24.13
N PRO A 55 -7.05 33.60 -25.23
CA PRO A 55 -8.09 33.98 -26.20
C PRO A 55 -8.69 32.78 -26.95
N LYS A 56 -8.00 31.62 -26.95
CA LYS A 56 -8.46 30.39 -27.59
C LYS A 56 -9.43 29.58 -26.71
N ARG A 57 -9.58 29.92 -25.43
CA ARG A 57 -10.47 29.22 -24.50
C ARG A 57 -11.72 30.05 -24.25
N ARG A 58 -12.87 29.38 -24.14
CA ARG A 58 -14.12 30.01 -23.71
C ARG A 58 -13.95 30.54 -22.27
N LYS A 59 -14.37 31.78 -22.04
CA LYS A 59 -14.38 32.36 -20.68
C LYS A 59 -15.19 31.49 -19.72
N VAL A 60 -14.67 31.32 -18.51
CA VAL A 60 -15.32 30.54 -17.46
C VAL A 60 -16.48 31.36 -16.89
N GLY A 61 -17.71 30.95 -17.20
CA GLY A 61 -18.92 31.53 -16.61
C GLY A 61 -19.22 31.01 -15.20
N PRO A 62 -20.24 31.55 -14.50
CA PRO A 62 -20.51 31.25 -13.08
C PRO A 62 -20.70 29.74 -12.77
N LYS A 63 -21.55 29.04 -13.52
CA LYS A 63 -21.76 27.58 -13.36
C LYS A 63 -20.47 26.78 -13.60
N ALA A 64 -19.64 27.22 -14.55
CA ALA A 64 -18.37 26.57 -14.83
C ALA A 64 -17.33 26.85 -13.73
N ALA A 65 -17.39 28.03 -13.09
CA ALA A 65 -16.56 28.40 -11.95
C ALA A 65 -16.91 27.56 -10.71
N GLU A 66 -18.20 27.35 -10.41
CA GLU A 66 -18.64 26.46 -9.33
C GLU A 66 -18.17 25.01 -9.54
N ARG A 67 -18.31 24.49 -10.77
CA ARG A 67 -17.81 23.16 -11.12
C ARG A 67 -16.29 23.09 -10.98
N LEU A 68 -15.56 24.10 -11.44
CA LEU A 68 -14.11 24.18 -11.29
C LEU A 68 -13.72 24.26 -9.82
N GLN A 69 -14.44 25.00 -8.98
CA GLN A 69 -14.21 25.08 -7.53
C GLN A 69 -14.28 23.69 -6.89
N ARG A 70 -15.32 22.91 -7.19
CA ARG A 70 -15.49 21.55 -6.66
C ARG A 70 -14.38 20.60 -7.15
N GLN A 71 -14.06 20.66 -8.44
CA GLN A 71 -13.08 19.77 -9.05
C GLN A 71 -11.65 20.10 -8.63
N ALA A 72 -11.28 21.38 -8.67
CA ALA A 72 -9.98 21.85 -8.21
C ALA A 72 -9.84 21.68 -6.69
N GLY A 73 -10.93 21.84 -5.92
CA GLY A 73 -10.96 21.53 -4.49
C GLY A 73 -10.50 20.11 -4.18
N ALA A 74 -10.98 19.11 -4.93
CA ALA A 74 -10.53 17.73 -4.78
C ALA A 74 -9.07 17.53 -5.17
N VAL A 75 -8.60 18.14 -6.27
CA VAL A 75 -7.20 18.04 -6.68
C VAL A 75 -6.26 18.68 -5.65
N ILE A 76 -6.60 19.88 -5.18
CA ILE A 76 -5.84 20.62 -4.16
C ILE A 76 -5.84 19.84 -2.85
N ALA A 77 -6.99 19.32 -2.42
CA ALA A 77 -7.08 18.47 -1.23
C ALA A 77 -6.18 17.24 -1.36
N GLY A 78 -6.19 16.56 -2.51
CA GLY A 78 -5.31 15.43 -2.80
C GLY A 78 -3.82 15.78 -2.75
N LEU A 79 -3.43 16.93 -3.28
CA LEU A 79 -2.05 17.42 -3.24
C LEU A 79 -1.62 17.80 -1.82
N CYS A 80 -2.45 18.54 -1.08
CA CYS A 80 -2.18 18.90 0.31
C CYS A 80 -2.08 17.64 1.17
N TYR A 81 -3.07 16.76 1.09
CA TYR A 81 -3.13 15.54 1.88
C TYR A 81 -1.99 14.57 1.52
N GLY A 82 -1.82 14.25 0.24
CA GLY A 82 -0.83 13.27 -0.21
C GLY A 82 0.63 13.73 -0.04
N CYS A 83 0.91 15.02 -0.25
CA CYS A 83 2.27 15.54 -0.25
C CYS A 83 2.67 16.10 1.12
N ILE A 84 1.81 16.89 1.79
CA ILE A 84 2.18 17.56 3.05
C ILE A 84 2.20 16.57 4.21
N GLN A 85 1.25 15.63 4.29
CA GLN A 85 1.24 14.59 5.31
C GLN A 85 2.47 13.68 5.24
N ARG A 86 3.08 13.54 4.05
CA ARG A 86 4.17 12.59 3.77
C ARG A 86 5.51 13.29 3.52
N SER A 87 5.72 14.46 4.13
CA SER A 87 6.99 15.19 4.09
C SER A 87 7.39 15.68 2.68
N ASN A 88 6.47 16.34 1.98
CA ASN A 88 6.67 16.95 0.67
C ASN A 88 7.07 15.98 -0.45
N LYS A 89 6.62 14.72 -0.34
CA LYS A 89 6.88 13.71 -1.38
C LYS A 89 5.89 13.86 -2.54
N ALA A 90 6.37 13.47 -3.72
CA ALA A 90 5.54 13.40 -4.92
C ALA A 90 4.36 12.44 -4.74
N VAL A 91 3.26 12.70 -5.44
CA VAL A 91 2.11 11.77 -5.53
C VAL A 91 2.05 11.16 -6.92
N GLU A 92 1.72 9.87 -7.00
CA GLU A 92 1.42 9.20 -8.26
C GLU A 92 0.06 9.69 -8.76
N ALA A 93 0.04 10.10 -10.03
CA ALA A 93 -1.21 10.39 -10.69
C ALA A 93 -1.98 9.09 -10.97
N PRO A 94 -3.32 9.09 -10.90
CA PRO A 94 -4.09 7.89 -11.16
C PRO A 94 -3.87 7.43 -12.60
N LYS A 95 -3.66 6.13 -12.81
CA LYS A 95 -3.45 5.59 -14.17
C LYS A 95 -4.73 5.76 -14.97
N ALA A 96 -4.62 6.30 -16.19
CA ALA A 96 -5.76 6.46 -17.08
C ALA A 96 -6.50 5.15 -17.42
N PHE A 97 -5.86 3.99 -17.22
CA PHE A 97 -6.45 2.65 -17.45
C PHE A 97 -7.10 2.02 -16.23
N GLU A 98 -7.00 2.63 -15.05
CA GLU A 98 -7.86 2.26 -13.92
C GLU A 98 -9.20 2.98 -14.10
N ALA A 99 -9.98 2.58 -15.12
CA ALA A 99 -11.32 3.11 -15.34
C ALA A 99 -12.18 3.02 -14.05
N ASP A 100 -11.93 2.00 -13.25
CA ASP A 100 -12.52 1.80 -11.93
C ASP A 100 -12.14 2.90 -10.94
N PHE A 101 -10.92 3.47 -10.99
CA PHE A 101 -10.54 4.59 -10.12
C PHE A 101 -11.42 5.81 -10.39
N TRP A 102 -11.54 6.22 -11.65
CA TRP A 102 -12.32 7.40 -12.04
C TRP A 102 -13.83 7.21 -11.84
N LYS A 103 -14.33 5.97 -11.94
CA LYS A 103 -15.71 5.62 -11.57
C LYS A 103 -15.94 5.66 -10.05
N ARG A 104 -14.93 5.29 -9.25
CA ARG A 104 -15.00 5.23 -7.77
C ARG A 104 -14.74 6.55 -7.05
N THR A 105 -14.17 7.56 -7.71
CA THR A 105 -14.06 8.93 -7.14
C THR A 105 -15.40 9.67 -7.11
N SER A 106 -16.51 8.96 -7.35
CA SER A 106 -17.86 9.51 -7.26
C SER A 106 -18.15 10.64 -8.25
N ASN A 107 -17.40 10.66 -9.37
CA ASN A 107 -17.40 11.76 -10.33
C ASN A 107 -17.00 13.13 -9.77
N LEU A 108 -16.32 13.21 -8.61
CA LEU A 108 -15.84 14.50 -8.08
C LEU A 108 -14.90 15.18 -9.08
N VAL A 109 -14.03 14.41 -9.73
CA VAL A 109 -13.15 14.86 -10.82
C VAL A 109 -13.03 13.75 -11.86
N GLY A 110 -13.46 14.01 -13.09
CA GLY A 110 -13.21 13.12 -14.22
C GLY A 110 -11.77 13.23 -14.73
N ASN A 111 -11.29 12.21 -15.46
CA ASN A 111 -9.92 12.13 -15.97
C ASN A 111 -9.50 13.38 -16.76
N GLU A 112 -10.32 13.83 -17.72
CA GLU A 112 -10.04 15.03 -18.52
C GLU A 112 -10.00 16.30 -17.66
N ALA A 113 -10.95 16.45 -16.73
CA ALA A 113 -11.01 17.59 -15.83
C ALA A 113 -9.79 17.63 -14.91
N PHE A 114 -9.37 16.46 -14.39
CA PHE A 114 -8.17 16.32 -13.57
C PHE A 114 -6.93 16.81 -14.31
N TRP A 115 -6.66 16.30 -15.50
CA TRP A 115 -5.47 16.70 -16.25
C TRP A 115 -5.53 18.14 -16.73
N SER A 116 -6.72 18.65 -17.08
CA SER A 116 -6.90 20.07 -17.37
C SER A 116 -6.53 20.94 -16.18
N ILE A 117 -6.93 20.57 -14.95
CA ILE A 117 -6.57 21.31 -13.73
C ILE A 117 -5.07 21.20 -13.45
N ILE A 118 -4.47 20.02 -13.56
CA ILE A 118 -3.03 19.83 -13.35
C ILE A 118 -2.20 20.66 -14.33
N ALA A 119 -2.58 20.70 -15.61
CA ALA A 119 -1.89 21.52 -16.60
C ALA A 119 -1.96 23.02 -16.29
N ASP A 120 -3.12 23.50 -15.82
CA ASP A 120 -3.28 24.90 -15.43
C ASP A 120 -2.49 25.21 -14.14
N LEU A 121 -2.43 24.29 -13.18
CA LEU A 121 -1.59 24.42 -11.97
C LEU A 121 -0.10 24.43 -12.32
N GLU A 122 0.33 23.60 -13.27
CA GLU A 122 1.72 23.57 -13.78
C GLU A 122 2.07 24.90 -14.46
N ALA A 123 1.17 25.43 -15.29
CA ALA A 123 1.33 26.73 -15.95
C ALA A 123 1.39 27.91 -14.96
N LEU A 124 0.76 27.78 -13.80
CA LEU A 124 0.84 28.75 -12.69
C LEU A 124 2.06 28.56 -11.79
N GLY A 125 2.91 27.56 -12.05
CA GLY A 125 4.08 27.24 -11.22
C GLY A 125 3.72 26.68 -9.84
N LEU A 126 2.51 26.15 -9.67
CA LEU A 126 2.04 25.57 -8.40
C LEU A 126 2.39 24.08 -8.27
N VAL A 127 2.56 23.38 -9.39
CA VAL A 127 3.01 21.98 -9.40
C VAL A 127 4.06 21.77 -10.48
N GLU A 128 4.91 20.78 -10.29
CA GLU A 128 5.78 20.21 -11.30
C GLU A 128 5.29 18.80 -11.66
N VAL A 129 5.23 18.51 -12.96
CA VAL A 129 4.77 17.21 -13.48
C VAL A 129 5.96 16.43 -14.02
N ILE A 130 6.41 15.43 -13.25
CA ILE A 130 7.50 14.54 -13.68
C ILE A 130 6.93 13.56 -14.71
N LYS A 131 7.37 13.61 -15.97
CA LYS A 131 6.89 12.73 -17.05
C LYS A 131 7.78 11.48 -17.17
N ARG A 132 7.21 10.28 -17.32
CA ARG A 132 7.99 9.06 -17.65
C ARG A 132 8.64 9.22 -19.04
N LYS A 133 9.86 8.70 -19.19
CA LYS A 133 10.42 8.33 -20.51
C LYS A 133 9.44 7.36 -21.18
N CYS A 134 9.14 7.61 -22.46
CA CYS A 134 8.12 6.91 -23.24
C CYS A 134 8.08 5.40 -23.00
N LEU A 135 6.91 4.88 -22.61
CA LEU A 135 6.64 3.46 -22.71
C LEU A 135 6.01 3.21 -24.08
N LYS A 136 6.62 2.32 -24.86
CA LYS A 136 6.03 1.81 -26.11
C LYS A 136 4.97 0.79 -25.70
N GLY A 137 3.71 1.06 -26.04
CA GLY A 137 2.63 0.11 -25.89
C GLY A 137 2.84 -1.11 -26.79
N ASN A 138 2.12 -2.19 -26.50
CA ASN A 138 2.14 -3.42 -27.33
C ASN A 138 1.59 -3.17 -28.74
N ASP A 139 0.85 -2.07 -28.94
CA ASP A 139 0.32 -1.57 -30.21
C ASP A 139 1.30 -0.62 -30.95
N GLY A 140 2.50 -0.41 -30.41
CA GLY A 140 3.48 0.53 -30.96
C GLY A 140 3.23 2.00 -30.63
N SER A 141 2.17 2.34 -29.89
CA SER A 141 1.90 3.72 -29.46
C SER A 141 2.88 4.17 -28.38
N PHE A 142 3.35 5.42 -28.45
CA PHE A 142 4.20 6.01 -27.41
C PHE A 142 3.35 6.77 -26.42
N ILE A 143 3.35 6.34 -25.16
CA ILE A 143 2.60 7.05 -24.13
C ILE A 143 3.54 7.87 -23.25
N ARG A 144 3.54 9.19 -23.44
CA ARG A 144 4.16 10.18 -22.54
C ARG A 144 3.22 10.38 -21.35
N ARG A 145 3.43 9.71 -20.22
CA ARG A 145 2.56 9.87 -19.04
C ARG A 145 3.28 10.47 -17.85
N PRO A 146 2.66 11.43 -17.15
CA PRO A 146 3.11 11.87 -15.83
C PRO A 146 3.27 10.68 -14.88
N LEU A 147 4.44 10.58 -14.30
CA LEU A 147 4.84 9.63 -13.28
C LEU A 147 4.46 10.12 -11.89
N ALA A 148 4.58 11.42 -11.68
CA ALA A 148 4.39 12.02 -10.38
C ALA A 148 4.01 13.49 -10.52
N ILE A 149 3.26 13.99 -9.55
CA ILE A 149 2.93 15.39 -9.39
C ILE A 149 3.59 15.86 -8.10
N VAL A 150 4.35 16.95 -8.18
CA VAL A 150 5.11 17.52 -7.06
C VAL A 150 4.62 18.93 -6.79
N PRO A 151 4.09 19.25 -5.60
CA PRO A 151 3.76 20.63 -5.26
C PRO A 151 5.04 21.46 -5.14
N THR A 152 5.08 22.62 -5.79
CA THR A 152 6.23 23.54 -5.72
C THR A 152 6.30 24.22 -4.36
N SER A 153 7.43 24.87 -4.06
CA SER A 153 7.59 25.72 -2.87
C SER A 153 6.52 26.83 -2.79
N LEU A 154 6.05 27.33 -3.94
CA LEU A 154 4.97 28.31 -4.01
C LEU A 154 3.65 27.73 -3.49
N PHE A 155 3.25 26.54 -3.95
CA PHE A 155 2.04 25.88 -3.47
C PHE A 155 2.13 25.57 -1.97
N GLN A 156 3.28 25.08 -1.52
CA GLN A 156 3.52 24.79 -0.09
C GLN A 156 3.40 26.07 0.75
N SER A 157 3.98 27.18 0.29
CA SER A 157 3.88 28.48 0.98
C SER A 157 2.44 28.98 1.07
N LEU A 158 1.63 28.75 0.03
CA LEU A 158 0.19 29.04 0.08
C LEU A 158 -0.51 28.14 1.10
N ALA A 159 -0.26 26.84 1.08
CA ALA A 159 -0.86 25.92 2.06
C ALA A 159 -0.53 26.32 3.50
N ILE A 160 0.73 26.69 3.78
CA ILE A 160 1.16 27.20 5.09
C ILE A 160 0.47 28.52 5.43
N LYS A 161 0.42 29.48 4.49
CA LYS A 161 -0.21 30.80 4.70
C LYS A 161 -1.68 30.67 5.11
N TYR A 162 -2.41 29.74 4.50
CA TYR A 162 -3.81 29.49 4.83
C TYR A 162 -3.99 28.47 5.97
N GLY A 163 -2.91 27.99 6.61
CA GLY A 163 -2.99 27.07 7.74
C GLY A 163 -3.33 25.61 7.40
N CYS A 164 -3.30 25.23 6.12
CA CYS A 164 -3.70 23.91 5.62
C CYS A 164 -2.56 22.90 5.53
N SER A 165 -1.45 23.16 6.23
CA SER A 165 -0.24 22.32 6.21
C SER A 165 0.05 21.60 7.53
N ARG A 166 -0.79 21.81 8.56
CA ARG A 166 -0.57 21.24 9.90
C ARG A 166 -1.02 19.80 9.95
N ARG A 167 -0.17 18.91 10.45
CA ARG A 167 -0.46 17.47 10.48
C ARG A 167 -1.65 17.14 11.37
N GLU A 168 -1.86 17.93 12.42
CA GLU A 168 -2.93 17.76 13.39
C GLU A 168 -4.30 18.13 12.83
N THR A 169 -4.36 19.06 11.87
CA THR A 169 -5.62 19.54 11.28
C THR A 169 -5.88 18.99 9.88
N ILE A 170 -4.89 18.39 9.21
CA ILE A 170 -4.97 18.00 7.79
C ILE A 170 -6.17 17.10 7.46
N ALA A 171 -6.52 16.17 8.35
CA ALA A 171 -7.67 15.29 8.16
C ALA A 171 -9.00 16.07 8.24
N ASN A 172 -9.07 17.05 9.14
CA ASN A 172 -10.23 17.91 9.32
C ASN A 172 -10.34 18.97 8.22
N ASP A 173 -9.21 19.52 7.76
CA ASP A 173 -9.13 20.49 6.67
C ASP A 173 -9.58 19.88 5.33
N TRP A 174 -9.25 18.60 5.14
CA TRP A 174 -9.47 17.84 3.90
C TRP A 174 -10.28 16.57 4.17
N ALA A 175 -11.55 16.73 4.51
CA ALA A 175 -12.44 15.64 4.87
C ALA A 175 -12.68 14.70 3.67
N VAL A 176 -12.74 13.39 3.95
CA VAL A 176 -13.15 12.37 2.98
C VAL A 176 -14.64 12.54 2.71
N CYS A 177 -15.00 12.76 1.46
CA CYS A 177 -16.37 12.75 0.97
C CYS A 177 -16.68 11.38 0.38
N PRO A 178 -17.52 10.56 1.04
CA PRO A 178 -17.94 9.30 0.45
C PRO A 178 -18.76 9.55 -0.83
N PRO A 179 -18.83 8.56 -1.73
CA PRO A 179 -19.71 8.63 -2.89
C PRO A 179 -21.17 8.89 -2.50
N PRO A 180 -21.96 9.58 -3.34
CA PRO A 180 -23.41 9.58 -3.20
C PRO A 180 -23.94 8.14 -3.18
N LYS A 181 -24.87 7.84 -2.25
CA LYS A 181 -25.45 6.49 -2.06
C LYS A 181 -26.11 5.90 -3.32
N GLU A 182 -26.50 6.72 -4.30
CA GLU A 182 -27.08 6.25 -5.56
C GLU A 182 -26.05 5.64 -6.52
N GLN A 183 -24.80 6.13 -6.49
CA GLN A 183 -23.72 5.60 -7.34
C GLN A 183 -23.16 4.27 -6.82
N SER A 184 -23.46 3.87 -5.58
CA SER A 184 -23.06 2.56 -5.05
C SER A 184 -23.90 1.41 -5.60
N LYS A 185 -25.11 1.68 -6.12
CA LYS A 185 -25.95 0.65 -6.77
C LYS A 185 -25.44 0.30 -8.16
N ASP A 186 -24.92 1.29 -8.89
CA ASP A 186 -24.24 1.11 -10.18
C ASP A 186 -22.75 0.77 -10.01
N ALA A 187 -22.27 0.58 -8.78
CA ALA A 187 -20.89 0.20 -8.49
C ALA A 187 -20.66 -1.23 -8.95
N ILE A 188 -20.42 -1.33 -10.26
CA ILE A 188 -19.72 -2.36 -11.02
C ILE A 188 -19.85 -3.73 -10.37
N GLU A 189 -20.68 -4.58 -10.96
CA GLU A 189 -20.62 -6.03 -10.81
C GLU A 189 -19.21 -6.51 -11.21
N VAL A 190 -18.24 -6.31 -10.31
CA VAL A 190 -16.87 -6.74 -10.52
C VAL A 190 -16.93 -8.24 -10.32
N SER A 191 -16.75 -8.98 -11.41
CA SER A 191 -16.68 -10.44 -11.37
C SER A 191 -15.81 -10.88 -10.19
N PRO A 192 -16.32 -11.73 -9.30
CA PRO A 192 -15.60 -12.24 -8.14
C PRO A 192 -14.24 -12.89 -8.50
N PHE A 193 -14.14 -13.47 -9.70
CA PHE A 193 -12.89 -14.00 -10.25
C PHE A 193 -11.81 -12.93 -10.47
N ARG A 194 -12.19 -11.67 -10.72
CA ARG A 194 -11.25 -10.53 -10.81
C ARG A 194 -10.83 -10.00 -9.44
N LEU A 195 -11.58 -10.34 -8.40
CA LEU A 195 -11.28 -10.00 -7.01
C LEU A 195 -10.37 -11.05 -6.35
N LEU A 196 -10.13 -12.20 -6.99
CA LEU A 196 -9.12 -13.18 -6.58
C LEU A 196 -7.99 -13.22 -7.62
N THR A 197 -6.80 -12.77 -7.22
CA THR A 197 -5.64 -12.70 -8.11
C THR A 197 -4.50 -13.58 -7.63
N PHE A 198 -3.73 -14.13 -8.56
CA PHE A 198 -2.58 -14.99 -8.31
C PHE A 198 -1.30 -14.29 -8.76
N GLY A 199 -0.36 -14.15 -7.83
CA GLY A 199 0.97 -13.66 -8.11
C GLY A 199 1.80 -14.69 -8.86
N HIS A 200 2.81 -14.22 -9.57
CA HIS A 200 3.79 -15.09 -10.21
C HIS A 200 4.89 -15.48 -9.22
N TRP A 201 5.57 -16.58 -9.52
CA TRP A 201 6.88 -16.83 -8.93
C TRP A 201 7.79 -15.64 -9.22
N PRO A 202 8.66 -15.24 -8.28
CA PRO A 202 9.71 -14.26 -8.51
C PRO A 202 10.46 -14.48 -9.84
N ILE A 203 10.27 -13.62 -10.85
CA ILE A 203 11.03 -13.70 -12.12
C ILE A 203 12.16 -12.67 -12.08
N GLY A 204 13.42 -13.13 -12.11
CA GLY A 204 14.56 -12.24 -12.23
C GLY A 204 15.41 -12.12 -10.97
N LEU A 205 15.93 -13.26 -10.52
CA LEU A 205 17.27 -13.29 -9.99
C LEU A 205 18.25 -13.32 -11.18
N ARG A 206 18.17 -12.35 -12.09
CA ARG A 206 19.18 -12.16 -13.13
C ARG A 206 20.17 -11.13 -12.59
N GLY A 207 21.32 -11.60 -12.15
CA GLY A 207 22.51 -10.80 -12.07
C GLY A 207 23.43 -11.26 -13.19
N ASP A 208 23.49 -10.53 -14.29
CA ASP A 208 24.81 -10.23 -14.81
C ASP A 208 25.36 -9.11 -13.93
N SER A 209 26.58 -9.28 -13.44
CA SER A 209 27.36 -8.39 -12.55
C SER A 209 26.95 -8.35 -11.06
N ASP A 210 27.80 -8.96 -10.21
CA ASP A 210 28.38 -8.51 -8.93
C ASP A 210 27.56 -7.70 -7.90
N HIS A 211 26.24 -7.66 -8.01
CA HIS A 211 25.37 -7.07 -7.01
C HIS A 211 24.44 -8.12 -6.39
N PRO A 212 24.80 -8.65 -5.20
CA PRO A 212 23.96 -9.60 -4.46
C PRO A 212 22.67 -8.98 -3.89
N ARG A 213 22.31 -7.75 -4.31
CA ARG A 213 21.10 -7.01 -3.90
C ARG A 213 19.95 -7.13 -4.91
N GLY A 214 19.86 -8.27 -5.63
CA GLY A 214 18.79 -8.52 -6.59
C GLY A 214 17.41 -8.40 -5.93
N ARG A 215 16.68 -7.30 -6.21
CA ARG A 215 15.26 -7.22 -5.86
C ARG A 215 14.51 -8.24 -6.69
N ILE A 216 13.76 -9.11 -6.04
CA ILE A 216 12.70 -9.89 -6.67
C ILE A 216 11.77 -8.90 -7.40
N ARG A 217 11.73 -8.96 -8.73
CA ARG A 217 10.76 -8.21 -9.54
C ARG A 217 9.70 -9.19 -10.01
N ASN A 218 8.44 -8.90 -9.72
CA ASN A 218 7.33 -9.53 -10.44
C ASN A 218 7.00 -8.61 -11.62
N THR A 219 7.52 -8.94 -12.80
CA THR A 219 7.28 -8.16 -14.04
C THR A 219 5.92 -8.47 -14.66
N ASN A 220 5.31 -9.59 -14.30
CA ASN A 220 4.06 -10.05 -14.88
C ASN A 220 2.87 -9.54 -14.07
N ALA A 221 1.82 -9.13 -14.78
CA ALA A 221 0.53 -8.83 -14.17
C ALA A 221 0.00 -10.09 -13.44
N PRO A 222 -0.60 -9.95 -12.25
CA PRO A 222 -1.25 -11.06 -11.57
C PRO A 222 -2.26 -11.75 -12.49
N LEU A 223 -2.33 -13.08 -12.42
CA LEU A 223 -3.37 -13.87 -13.11
C LEU A 223 -4.69 -13.70 -12.34
N ASP A 224 -5.82 -13.70 -13.05
CA ASP A 224 -7.13 -13.85 -12.40
C ASP A 224 -7.38 -15.31 -12.02
N ALA A 225 -8.41 -15.53 -11.19
CA ALA A 225 -8.73 -16.86 -10.69
C ALA A 225 -9.15 -17.84 -11.79
N GLN A 226 -9.79 -17.36 -12.86
CA GLN A 226 -10.22 -18.21 -13.98
C GLN A 226 -9.02 -18.74 -14.77
N THR A 227 -8.03 -17.87 -15.02
CA THR A 227 -6.77 -18.26 -15.65
C THR A 227 -5.99 -19.23 -14.77
N ALA A 228 -5.90 -18.96 -13.46
CA ALA A 228 -5.22 -19.85 -12.51
C ALA A 228 -5.87 -21.24 -12.42
N LEU A 229 -7.21 -21.31 -12.45
CA LEU A 229 -7.96 -22.56 -12.45
C LEU A 229 -7.73 -23.36 -13.74
N LYS A 230 -7.69 -22.69 -14.90
CA LYS A 230 -7.33 -23.34 -16.17
C LYS A 230 -5.94 -23.98 -16.13
N GLU A 231 -4.98 -23.32 -15.49
CA GLU A 231 -3.62 -23.84 -15.33
C GLU A 231 -3.51 -24.94 -14.25
N ASN A 232 -4.41 -24.95 -13.26
CA ASN A 232 -4.40 -25.90 -12.14
C ASN A 232 -5.83 -26.38 -11.80
N PRO A 233 -6.42 -27.29 -12.59
CA PRO A 233 -7.82 -27.72 -12.39
C PRO A 233 -8.10 -28.36 -11.03
N THR A 234 -7.08 -28.91 -10.35
CA THR A 234 -7.22 -29.49 -9.00
C THR A 234 -7.48 -28.46 -7.91
N TRP A 235 -7.42 -27.17 -8.22
CA TRP A 235 -7.67 -26.07 -7.28
C TRP A 235 -9.13 -25.62 -7.25
N ASP A 236 -10.00 -26.22 -8.06
CA ASP A 236 -11.39 -25.80 -8.26
C ASP A 236 -12.11 -25.50 -6.94
N THR A 237 -12.27 -26.51 -6.08
CA THR A 237 -12.93 -26.36 -4.77
C THR A 237 -12.32 -25.25 -3.92
N ALA A 238 -10.99 -25.16 -3.84
CA ALA A 238 -10.32 -24.15 -3.01
C ALA A 238 -10.42 -22.73 -3.59
N ILE A 239 -10.52 -22.60 -4.92
CA ILE A 239 -10.78 -21.33 -5.60
C ILE A 239 -12.23 -20.90 -5.38
N GLU A 240 -13.19 -21.82 -5.53
CA GLU A 240 -14.60 -21.59 -5.27
C GLU A 240 -14.85 -21.13 -3.83
N GLU A 241 -14.23 -21.80 -2.84
CA GLU A 241 -14.32 -21.39 -1.43
C GLU A 241 -13.83 -19.96 -1.20
N LYS A 242 -12.70 -19.59 -1.82
CA LYS A 242 -12.13 -18.24 -1.71
C LYS A 242 -12.98 -17.20 -2.42
N ILE A 243 -13.53 -17.51 -3.60
CA ILE A 243 -14.46 -16.66 -4.32
C ILE A 243 -15.70 -16.42 -3.47
N SER A 244 -16.32 -17.49 -2.96
CA SER A 244 -17.49 -17.43 -2.10
C SER A 244 -17.23 -16.58 -0.84
N LEU A 245 -16.04 -16.68 -0.24
CA LEU A 245 -15.64 -15.81 0.87
C LEU A 245 -15.57 -14.33 0.44
N ILE A 246 -14.93 -14.01 -0.68
CA ILE A 246 -14.79 -12.64 -1.18
C ILE A 246 -16.15 -12.04 -1.54
N GLU A 247 -17.05 -12.81 -2.15
CA GLU A 247 -18.42 -12.40 -2.44
C GLU A 247 -19.18 -12.04 -1.17
N ARG A 248 -19.15 -12.93 -0.17
CA ARG A 248 -19.80 -12.68 1.13
C ARG A 248 -19.28 -11.41 1.79
N LEU A 249 -17.95 -11.22 1.81
CA LEU A 249 -17.33 -10.03 2.40
C LEU A 249 -17.72 -8.75 1.65
N ASN A 250 -17.70 -8.77 0.31
CA ASN A 250 -18.10 -7.60 -0.47
C ASN A 250 -19.61 -7.31 -0.33
N LYS A 251 -20.47 -8.33 -0.30
CA LYS A 251 -21.91 -8.16 -0.01
C LYS A 251 -22.13 -7.53 1.36
N ALA A 252 -21.39 -7.96 2.37
CA ALA A 252 -21.45 -7.38 3.72
C ALA A 252 -21.01 -5.91 3.74
N VAL A 253 -19.90 -5.58 3.07
CA VAL A 253 -19.40 -4.20 2.96
C VAL A 253 -20.39 -3.30 2.22
N LEU A 254 -20.97 -3.78 1.12
CA LEU A 254 -21.97 -3.04 0.34
C LEU A 254 -23.28 -2.81 1.11
N GLY A 255 -23.64 -3.74 2.00
CA GLY A 255 -24.83 -3.61 2.85
C GLY A 255 -24.64 -2.68 4.06
N ALA A 256 -23.43 -2.20 4.32
CA ALA A 256 -23.12 -1.39 5.49
C ALA A 256 -23.00 0.11 5.15
N ASP A 257 -23.50 0.99 6.02
CA ASP A 257 -23.26 2.43 5.93
C ASP A 257 -21.90 2.76 6.56
N ILE A 258 -20.83 2.58 5.78
CA ILE A 258 -19.46 2.90 6.20
C ILE A 258 -19.13 4.35 5.85
N GLN A 259 -18.76 5.15 6.85
CA GLN A 259 -18.34 6.54 6.71
C GLN A 259 -16.89 6.75 7.17
N GLY A 260 -16.29 7.89 6.84
CA GLY A 260 -14.91 8.22 7.23
C GLY A 260 -13.82 7.57 6.37
N CYS A 261 -14.18 6.70 5.42
CA CYS A 261 -13.26 6.17 4.42
C CYS A 261 -14.00 5.85 3.10
N ILE A 262 -13.23 5.54 2.05
CA ILE A 262 -13.77 5.07 0.78
C ILE A 262 -14.00 3.57 0.84
N GLN A 263 -15.25 3.20 0.63
CA GLN A 263 -15.67 1.83 0.40
C GLN A 263 -15.10 1.36 -0.95
N SER A 264 -14.16 0.43 -0.90
CA SER A 264 -13.55 -0.16 -2.09
C SER A 264 -13.73 -1.67 -2.02
N PRO A 265 -14.13 -2.33 -3.13
CA PRO A 265 -14.17 -3.77 -3.22
C PRO A 265 -12.92 -4.44 -2.64
N LEU A 266 -13.17 -5.39 -1.75
CA LEU A 266 -12.15 -6.25 -1.19
C LEU A 266 -11.69 -7.22 -2.27
N TYR A 267 -10.38 -7.34 -2.43
CA TYR A 267 -9.78 -8.35 -3.29
C TYR A 267 -8.73 -9.13 -2.51
N MET A 268 -8.52 -10.38 -2.90
CA MET A 268 -7.53 -11.27 -2.32
C MET A 268 -6.38 -11.45 -3.30
N ARG A 269 -5.15 -11.40 -2.79
CA ARG A 269 -3.96 -11.71 -3.58
C ARG A 269 -3.29 -12.96 -3.04
N GLN A 270 -3.40 -14.03 -3.81
CA GLN A 270 -2.62 -15.25 -3.63
C GLN A 270 -1.23 -15.09 -4.23
N GLY A 271 -0.29 -15.87 -3.74
CA GLY A 271 0.97 -16.14 -4.41
C GLY A 271 0.77 -17.09 -5.59
N PRO A 272 1.86 -17.68 -6.10
CA PRO A 272 1.81 -18.66 -7.20
C PRO A 272 1.23 -20.02 -6.78
N LYS A 273 0.95 -20.21 -5.48
CA LYS A 273 0.27 -21.38 -4.92
C LYS A 273 -0.77 -20.93 -3.91
N LEU A 274 -1.83 -21.70 -3.72
CA LEU A 274 -2.95 -21.41 -2.80
C LEU A 274 -2.53 -21.25 -1.33
N TRP A 275 -1.39 -21.85 -0.95
CA TRP A 275 -0.84 -21.83 0.40
C TRP A 275 0.19 -20.70 0.61
N LEU A 276 0.44 -19.86 -0.41
CA LEU A 276 1.31 -18.70 -0.35
C LEU A 276 0.48 -17.41 -0.46
N GLY A 277 0.63 -16.47 0.47
CA GLY A 277 -0.11 -15.20 0.42
C GLY A 277 -1.57 -15.32 0.89
N GLY A 278 -2.51 -14.65 0.22
CA GLY A 278 -3.94 -14.69 0.57
C GLY A 278 -4.44 -13.52 1.42
N ARG A 279 -3.65 -12.44 1.51
CA ARG A 279 -4.08 -11.20 2.15
C ARG A 279 -5.26 -10.57 1.41
N LEU A 280 -6.17 -10.00 2.19
CA LEU A 280 -7.22 -9.11 1.70
C LEU A 280 -6.66 -7.70 1.54
N TYR A 281 -7.09 -7.05 0.48
CA TYR A 281 -6.64 -5.72 0.11
C TYR A 281 -7.82 -4.87 -0.35
N THR A 282 -7.64 -3.55 -0.21
CA THR A 282 -8.47 -2.52 -0.83
C THR A 282 -7.62 -1.72 -1.81
N LYS A 283 -8.18 -1.39 -2.99
CA LYS A 283 -7.47 -0.53 -3.95
C LYS A 283 -7.89 0.92 -3.77
N GLY A 284 -6.91 1.80 -3.88
CA GLY A 284 -7.10 3.24 -3.99
C GLY A 284 -6.69 4.04 -2.75
N PRO A 285 -6.70 5.38 -2.88
CA PRO A 285 -6.52 6.29 -1.77
C PRO A 285 -7.73 6.25 -0.82
N ASP A 286 -7.53 6.69 0.41
CA ASP A 286 -8.56 6.83 1.45
C ASP A 286 -9.39 5.57 1.77
N THR A 287 -8.88 4.39 1.45
CA THR A 287 -9.45 3.13 1.92
C THR A 287 -9.02 2.86 3.35
N PHE A 288 -9.68 1.92 4.05
CA PHE A 288 -9.28 1.51 5.39
C PHE A 288 -7.77 1.21 5.54
N GLN A 289 -7.15 0.59 4.52
CA GLN A 289 -5.73 0.27 4.52
C GLN A 289 -4.80 1.46 4.25
N THR A 290 -5.29 2.54 3.64
CA THR A 290 -4.47 3.66 3.17
C THR A 290 -4.64 4.96 3.94
N ILE A 291 -5.73 5.13 4.70
CA ILE A 291 -5.89 6.21 5.69
C ILE A 291 -5.02 6.01 6.93
N THR A 292 -4.77 7.09 7.64
CA THR A 292 -3.90 7.08 8.83
C THR A 292 -4.61 6.49 10.06
N LYS A 293 -3.83 6.03 11.04
CA LYS A 293 -4.37 5.47 12.30
C LYS A 293 -5.23 6.50 13.05
N GLU A 294 -4.87 7.78 12.96
CA GLU A 294 -5.60 8.88 13.57
C GLU A 294 -6.98 9.04 12.93
N GLU A 295 -7.07 8.99 11.60
CA GLU A 295 -8.33 9.09 10.87
C GLU A 295 -9.22 7.87 11.01
N ARG A 296 -8.64 6.67 11.18
CA ARG A 296 -9.44 5.45 11.35
C ARG A 296 -10.40 5.51 12.53
N LYS A 297 -10.09 6.34 13.53
CA LYS A 297 -10.96 6.60 14.70
C LYS A 297 -12.28 7.30 14.33
N HIS A 298 -12.34 7.95 13.16
CA HIS A 298 -13.53 8.63 12.66
C HIS A 298 -14.36 7.75 11.73
N ILE A 299 -13.95 6.50 11.50
CA ILE A 299 -14.76 5.56 10.73
C ILE A 299 -15.94 5.12 11.59
N THR A 300 -17.11 5.15 10.98
CA THR A 300 -18.31 4.55 11.53
C THR A 300 -18.85 3.49 10.58
N ILE A 301 -19.52 2.48 11.14
CA ILE A 301 -20.25 1.45 10.40
C ILE A 301 -21.67 1.45 10.96
N ASN A 302 -22.65 1.75 10.11
CA ASN A 302 -24.05 1.91 10.51
C ASN A 302 -24.25 2.96 11.61
N GLY A 303 -23.46 4.05 11.56
CA GLY A 303 -23.48 5.13 12.55
C GLY A 303 -22.66 4.84 13.81
N GLU A 304 -22.26 3.59 14.06
CA GLU A 304 -21.51 3.20 15.25
C GLU A 304 -19.98 3.33 15.03
N PRO A 305 -19.21 3.82 16.02
CA PRO A 305 -17.75 3.87 15.94
C PRO A 305 -17.11 2.49 15.74
N VAL A 306 -16.07 2.43 14.91
CA VAL A 306 -15.33 1.17 14.68
C VAL A 306 -14.39 0.83 15.84
N ALA A 307 -14.38 -0.45 16.22
CA ALA A 307 -13.33 -1.04 17.06
C ALA A 307 -12.32 -1.80 16.20
N GLU A 308 -11.02 -1.52 16.38
CA GLU A 308 -9.95 -2.27 15.72
C GLU A 308 -9.51 -3.46 16.59
N VAL A 309 -9.58 -4.66 16.02
CA VAL A 309 -9.02 -5.87 16.63
C VAL A 309 -7.74 -6.23 15.86
N ASP A 310 -6.61 -6.25 16.55
CA ASP A 310 -5.29 -6.55 15.96
C ASP A 310 -4.71 -7.83 16.56
N ILE A 311 -4.00 -8.62 15.74
CA ILE A 311 -3.29 -9.81 16.21
C ILE A 311 -1.88 -9.40 16.59
N GLN A 312 -1.61 -9.35 17.89
CA GLN A 312 -0.31 -8.95 18.40
C GLN A 312 0.82 -9.84 17.87
N ALA A 313 1.80 -9.20 17.22
CA ALA A 313 3.01 -9.83 16.71
C ALA A 313 2.76 -11.07 15.82
N ALA A 314 1.69 -11.08 15.03
CA ALA A 314 1.19 -12.24 14.27
C ALA A 314 2.29 -13.11 13.64
N SER A 315 3.18 -12.52 12.81
CA SER A 315 4.24 -13.28 12.14
C SER A 315 5.24 -13.93 13.10
N LEU A 316 5.61 -13.27 14.19
CA LEU A 316 6.52 -13.83 15.20
C LEU A 316 5.81 -14.92 16.00
N SER A 317 4.59 -14.67 16.46
CA SER A 317 3.79 -15.62 17.22
C SER A 317 3.55 -16.92 16.43
N ILE A 318 3.23 -16.81 15.13
CA ILE A 318 3.08 -17.94 14.22
C ILE A 318 4.41 -18.68 14.05
N ALA A 319 5.51 -17.96 13.81
CA ALA A 319 6.83 -18.57 13.62
C ALA A 319 7.29 -19.33 14.88
N LEU A 320 7.16 -18.73 16.07
CA LEU A 320 7.51 -19.40 17.32
C LEU A 320 6.64 -20.65 17.53
N ARG A 321 5.32 -20.56 17.28
CA ARG A 321 4.44 -21.72 17.39
C ARG A 321 4.81 -22.81 16.38
N TRP A 322 5.21 -22.44 15.16
CA TRP A 322 5.71 -23.37 14.16
C TRP A 322 6.97 -24.11 14.64
N PHE A 323 8.00 -23.37 15.07
CA PHE A 323 9.23 -23.97 15.59
C PHE A 323 8.97 -24.88 16.80
N SER A 324 7.97 -24.54 17.65
CA SER A 324 7.61 -25.37 18.81
C SER A 324 7.10 -26.77 18.45
N ARG A 325 6.74 -27.00 17.18
CA ARG A 325 6.22 -28.27 16.67
C ARG A 325 7.31 -29.17 16.09
N LEU A 326 8.52 -28.64 15.88
CA LEU A 326 9.63 -29.41 15.32
C LEU A 326 10.31 -30.20 16.45
N PRO A 327 10.53 -31.53 16.31
CA PRO A 327 11.06 -32.36 17.40
C PRO A 327 12.40 -31.85 17.96
N ASP A 328 13.33 -31.46 17.10
CA ASP A 328 14.70 -31.11 17.52
C ASP A 328 14.83 -29.67 18.07
N ILE A 329 13.87 -28.80 17.73
CA ILE A 329 13.90 -27.36 18.08
C ILE A 329 12.90 -27.05 19.20
N GLY A 330 11.76 -27.75 19.19
CA GLY A 330 10.58 -27.46 19.99
C GLY A 330 10.82 -27.31 21.49
N PRO A 331 11.59 -28.20 22.14
CA PRO A 331 11.89 -28.11 23.58
C PRO A 331 12.59 -26.81 23.99
N SER A 332 13.28 -26.14 23.06
CA SER A 332 14.05 -24.91 23.31
C SER A 332 13.32 -23.63 22.88
N VAL A 333 12.09 -23.74 22.36
CA VAL A 333 11.33 -22.59 21.88
C VAL A 333 10.73 -21.82 23.05
N VAL A 334 11.08 -20.54 23.13
CA VAL A 334 10.51 -19.61 24.11
C VAL A 334 9.24 -18.98 23.54
N ILE A 335 8.11 -19.24 24.19
CA ILE A 335 6.82 -18.59 23.91
C ILE A 335 6.58 -17.50 24.95
N PRO A 336 6.43 -16.22 24.56
CA PRO A 336 6.04 -15.17 25.49
C PRO A 336 4.69 -15.51 26.17
N PRO A 337 4.53 -15.22 27.48
CA PRO A 337 3.26 -15.43 28.15
C PRO A 337 2.19 -14.50 27.57
N LEU A 338 0.92 -14.88 27.77
CA LEU A 338 -0.22 -14.08 27.31
C LEU A 338 -0.14 -12.65 27.89
N GLY A 339 -0.33 -11.65 27.03
CA GLY A 339 -0.26 -10.23 27.40
C GLY A 339 1.14 -9.62 27.42
N ALA A 340 2.21 -10.41 27.37
CA ALA A 340 3.55 -9.88 27.19
C ALA A 340 3.77 -9.39 25.75
N ASP A 341 4.50 -8.28 25.58
CA ASP A 341 4.91 -7.82 24.26
C ASP A 341 6.10 -8.64 23.74
N PRO A 342 5.95 -9.42 22.65
CA PRO A 342 7.03 -10.26 22.14
C PRO A 342 8.27 -9.48 21.70
N TYR A 343 8.16 -8.19 21.40
CA TYR A 343 9.27 -7.32 20.99
C TYR A 343 9.94 -6.59 22.16
N GLN A 344 9.41 -6.74 23.38
CA GLN A 344 9.96 -6.17 24.62
C GLN A 344 10.10 -7.22 25.73
N PHE A 345 9.93 -8.49 25.40
CA PHE A 345 10.01 -9.60 26.35
C PHE A 345 11.45 -9.83 26.81
N LYS A 346 11.64 -10.01 28.13
CA LYS A 346 12.95 -10.22 28.78
C LYS A 346 13.97 -9.14 28.41
N GLU A 347 15.16 -9.52 27.97
CA GLU A 347 16.27 -8.63 27.62
C GLU A 347 15.99 -7.72 26.43
N LEU A 348 14.87 -7.91 25.71
CA LEU A 348 14.47 -7.02 24.60
C LEU A 348 13.96 -5.67 25.08
N SER A 349 13.50 -5.55 26.33
CA SER A 349 12.94 -4.31 26.90
C SER A 349 13.94 -3.14 26.94
N ARG A 350 15.25 -3.42 26.92
CA ARG A 350 16.29 -2.38 26.87
C ARG A 350 16.51 -1.78 25.49
N PHE A 351 15.89 -2.33 24.45
CA PHE A 351 16.04 -1.87 23.07
C PHE A 351 14.78 -1.14 22.59
N PRO A 352 14.92 -0.18 21.66
CA PRO A 352 13.77 0.45 21.03
C PRO A 352 12.86 -0.60 20.39
N ARG A 353 11.62 -0.67 20.88
CA ARG A 353 10.60 -1.65 20.45
C ARG A 353 10.44 -1.71 18.94
N ASP A 354 10.33 -0.55 18.31
CA ASP A 354 10.10 -0.46 16.87
C ASP A 354 11.28 -1.01 16.06
N ALA A 355 12.50 -0.88 16.56
CA ALA A 355 13.67 -1.46 15.91
C ALA A 355 13.73 -2.98 16.06
N ILE A 356 13.42 -3.53 17.23
CA ILE A 356 13.31 -4.98 17.44
C ILE A 356 12.19 -5.56 16.56
N LYS A 357 11.00 -4.93 16.57
CA LYS A 357 9.89 -5.30 15.71
C LYS A 357 10.29 -5.30 14.24
N HIS A 358 10.93 -4.22 13.78
CA HIS A 358 11.37 -4.10 12.39
C HIS A 358 12.37 -5.20 12.01
N TRP A 359 13.37 -5.45 12.86
CA TRP A 359 14.36 -6.51 12.65
C TRP A 359 13.70 -7.88 12.50
N VAL A 360 12.79 -8.22 13.42
CA VAL A 360 12.08 -9.52 13.40
C VAL A 360 11.20 -9.63 12.17
N THR A 361 10.38 -8.62 11.88
CA THR A 361 9.44 -8.64 10.75
C THR A 361 10.20 -8.78 9.43
N VAL A 362 11.27 -8.01 9.21
CA VAL A 362 12.05 -8.09 7.97
C VAL A 362 12.75 -9.45 7.86
N SER A 363 13.34 -9.95 8.95
CA SER A 363 14.03 -11.24 8.94
C SER A 363 13.09 -12.41 8.61
N LEU A 364 11.90 -12.43 9.21
CA LEU A 364 10.89 -13.47 8.96
C LEU A 364 10.31 -13.38 7.55
N LEU A 365 9.93 -12.18 7.08
CA LEU A 365 9.32 -12.01 5.76
C LEU A 365 10.30 -12.24 4.60
N ARG A 366 11.60 -12.06 4.84
CA ARG A 366 12.65 -12.43 3.88
C ARG A 366 13.11 -13.87 4.04
N GLY A 367 12.70 -14.55 5.12
CA GLY A 367 13.20 -15.87 5.52
C GLY A 367 14.72 -15.94 5.63
N LYS A 368 15.35 -14.81 6.00
CA LYS A 368 16.80 -14.67 6.17
C LYS A 368 17.08 -13.66 7.27
N LEU A 369 17.90 -14.06 8.23
CA LEU A 369 18.28 -13.19 9.34
C LEU A 369 19.12 -12.01 8.86
N LEU A 370 18.75 -10.79 9.26
CA LEU A 370 19.62 -9.65 9.11
C LEU A 370 20.88 -9.85 9.99
N THR A 371 22.06 -9.58 9.42
CA THR A 371 23.35 -9.86 10.08
C THR A 371 23.96 -8.59 10.65
N THR A 372 24.54 -7.76 9.78
CA THR A 372 25.38 -6.61 10.16
C THR A 372 24.77 -5.27 9.77
N HIS A 373 24.00 -5.23 8.69
CA HIS A 373 23.45 -3.98 8.14
C HIS A 373 21.93 -4.00 8.06
N TRP A 374 21.35 -2.83 8.30
CA TRP A 374 19.96 -2.56 7.98
C TRP A 374 19.80 -2.46 6.46
N PRO A 375 18.68 -2.93 5.89
CA PRO A 375 18.32 -2.64 4.51
C PRO A 375 18.28 -1.13 4.23
N ASP A 376 18.64 -0.71 3.01
CA ASP A 376 18.70 0.70 2.60
C ASP A 376 17.35 1.43 2.75
N ASP A 377 16.24 0.70 2.71
CA ASP A 377 14.87 1.19 2.88
C ASP A 377 14.39 1.22 4.35
N THR A 378 15.26 0.87 5.30
CA THR A 378 14.96 0.99 6.74
C THR A 378 14.83 2.47 7.12
N PRO A 379 13.75 2.88 7.82
CA PRO A 379 13.60 4.26 8.27
C PRO A 379 14.81 4.73 9.09
N PRO A 380 15.35 5.95 8.86
CA PRO A 380 16.49 6.47 9.63
C PRO A 380 16.27 6.43 11.13
N THR A 381 15.04 6.76 11.59
CA THR A 381 14.65 6.69 13.00
C THR A 381 14.83 5.31 13.63
N ILE A 382 14.72 4.23 12.85
CA ILE A 382 14.96 2.86 13.29
C ILE A 382 16.45 2.53 13.16
N ARG A 383 17.02 2.78 11.98
CA ARG A 383 18.40 2.45 11.63
C ARG A 383 19.41 3.05 12.61
N ASP A 384 19.17 4.29 13.02
CA ASP A 384 20.08 5.08 13.83
C ASP A 384 19.83 4.84 15.34
N SER A 385 18.72 4.17 15.71
CA SER A 385 18.36 3.89 17.10
C SER A 385 19.06 2.67 17.71
N VAL A 386 19.45 1.69 16.89
CA VAL A 386 20.17 0.49 17.33
C VAL A 386 20.93 -0.12 16.16
N ARG A 387 22.13 -0.65 16.41
CA ARG A 387 22.88 -1.39 15.39
C ARG A 387 22.16 -2.70 15.07
N CYS A 388 22.10 -3.04 13.79
CA CYS A 388 21.44 -4.27 13.31
C CYS A 388 21.99 -5.55 13.99
N SER A 389 23.32 -5.60 14.22
CA SER A 389 23.98 -6.71 14.92
C SER A 389 23.56 -6.85 16.38
N ASP A 390 23.31 -5.73 17.07
CA ASP A 390 22.93 -5.74 18.48
C ASP A 390 21.47 -6.21 18.62
N ALA A 391 20.59 -5.73 17.73
CA ALA A 391 19.21 -6.22 17.64
C ALA A 391 19.18 -7.74 17.35
N ARG A 392 19.98 -8.23 16.40
CA ARG A 392 20.14 -9.66 16.12
C ARG A 392 20.54 -10.43 17.37
N LYS A 393 21.63 -10.03 18.02
CA LYS A 393 22.15 -10.73 19.22
C LYS A 393 21.09 -10.80 20.31
N ALA A 394 20.43 -9.69 20.59
CA ALA A 394 19.37 -9.62 21.60
C ALA A 394 18.19 -10.53 21.26
N VAL A 395 17.71 -10.50 20.01
CA VAL A 395 16.59 -11.33 19.56
C VAL A 395 16.94 -12.81 19.62
N LEU A 396 18.14 -13.21 19.19
CA LEU A 396 18.56 -14.61 19.22
C LEU A 396 18.84 -15.13 20.63
N ASN A 397 19.23 -14.27 21.57
CA ASN A 397 19.32 -14.64 22.98
C ASN A 397 17.95 -14.99 23.56
N VAL A 398 16.91 -14.22 23.21
CA VAL A 398 15.55 -14.44 23.74
C VAL A 398 14.80 -15.53 22.97
N TYR A 399 15.01 -15.60 21.65
CA TYR A 399 14.38 -16.57 20.75
C TYR A 399 15.43 -17.34 19.94
N PRO A 400 16.18 -18.27 20.56
CA PRO A 400 17.26 -19.00 19.90
C PRO A 400 16.78 -19.77 18.66
N CYS A 401 15.53 -20.27 18.66
CA CYS A 401 14.97 -21.00 17.53
C CYS A 401 14.96 -20.20 16.22
N LEU A 402 14.97 -18.86 16.26
CA LEU A 402 15.03 -18.04 15.06
C LEU A 402 16.37 -18.15 14.31
N SER A 403 17.43 -18.64 14.96
CA SER A 403 18.71 -19.00 14.30
C SER A 403 18.54 -20.05 13.19
N GLN A 404 17.45 -20.80 13.25
CA GLN A 404 17.10 -21.85 12.29
C GLN A 404 16.49 -21.28 11.01
N ILE A 405 16.16 -19.97 10.96
CA ILE A 405 15.67 -19.32 9.75
C ILE A 405 16.76 -19.37 8.67
N GLY A 406 16.54 -20.20 7.65
CA GLY A 406 17.43 -20.42 6.53
C GLY A 406 17.10 -21.74 5.81
N LEU A 407 17.90 -22.09 4.79
CA LEU A 407 17.70 -23.25 3.92
C LEU A 407 17.52 -24.59 4.66
N ASN A 408 18.19 -24.74 5.81
CA ASN A 408 18.32 -26.03 6.47
C ASN A 408 17.19 -26.36 7.45
N ALA A 409 16.37 -25.38 7.85
CA ALA A 409 15.31 -25.60 8.86
C ALA A 409 13.93 -25.11 8.44
N ILE A 410 13.83 -24.31 7.37
CA ILE A 410 12.54 -24.01 6.77
C ILE A 410 12.15 -25.22 5.92
N PRO A 411 11.09 -25.99 6.27
CA PRO A 411 10.57 -27.01 5.37
C PRO A 411 10.17 -26.29 4.08
N CYS A 412 10.97 -26.49 3.04
CA CYS A 412 10.72 -25.96 1.72
C CYS A 412 9.92 -27.00 0.96
N PRO A 413 8.62 -26.76 0.70
CA PRO A 413 7.80 -27.73 0.00
C PRO A 413 8.43 -28.09 -1.36
N SER A 414 8.34 -29.36 -1.75
CA SER A 414 9.02 -29.86 -2.95
C SER A 414 8.59 -29.13 -4.23
N ASP A 415 7.38 -28.56 -4.25
CA ASP A 415 6.88 -27.72 -5.33
C ASP A 415 7.56 -26.35 -5.40
N VAL A 416 8.01 -25.76 -4.28
CA VAL A 416 8.86 -24.55 -4.28
C VAL A 416 10.21 -24.86 -4.88
N LEU A 417 10.83 -25.98 -4.51
CA LEU A 417 12.12 -26.40 -5.08
C LEU A 417 12.02 -26.69 -6.58
N LYS A 418 10.94 -27.34 -7.03
CA LYS A 418 10.68 -27.61 -8.46
C LYS A 418 10.40 -26.33 -9.26
N ALA A 419 9.91 -25.27 -8.62
CA ALA A 419 9.63 -23.98 -9.27
C ALA A 419 10.88 -23.09 -9.42
N LEU A 420 12.04 -23.52 -8.91
CA LEU A 420 13.30 -22.80 -9.08
C LEU A 420 13.69 -22.78 -10.57
N PRO A 421 14.09 -21.62 -11.13
CA PRO A 421 14.60 -21.57 -12.49
C PRO A 421 15.87 -22.42 -12.65
N ILE A 422 16.05 -23.03 -13.82
CA ILE A 422 17.26 -23.80 -14.15
C ILE A 422 18.47 -22.85 -14.16
N GLY A 423 19.59 -23.27 -13.56
CA GLY A 423 20.85 -22.53 -13.60
C GLY A 423 20.97 -21.36 -12.61
N ILE A 424 20.11 -21.29 -11.59
CA ILE A 424 20.26 -20.29 -10.51
C ILE A 424 21.40 -20.64 -9.56
N SER A 425 22.01 -19.63 -8.94
CA SER A 425 23.03 -19.83 -7.91
C SER A 425 22.42 -20.20 -6.55
N GLU A 426 23.22 -20.77 -5.64
CA GLU A 426 22.74 -21.09 -4.28
C GLU A 426 22.26 -19.84 -3.51
N ALA A 427 22.90 -18.69 -3.69
CA ALA A 427 22.44 -17.42 -3.09
C ALA A 427 21.06 -16.98 -3.60
N GLN A 428 20.73 -17.32 -4.84
CA GLN A 428 19.43 -17.02 -5.44
C GLN A 428 18.36 -17.99 -4.93
N LYS A 429 18.71 -19.26 -4.81
CA LYS A 429 17.87 -20.29 -4.19
C LYS A 429 17.55 -19.95 -2.74
N GLU A 430 18.52 -19.47 -1.95
CA GLU A 430 18.29 -18.93 -0.60
C GLU A 430 17.24 -17.83 -0.58
N CYS A 431 17.37 -16.82 -1.46
CA CYS A 431 16.44 -15.70 -1.54
C CYS A 431 15.02 -16.16 -1.86
N PHE A 432 14.88 -17.13 -2.77
CA PHE A 432 13.59 -17.67 -3.19
C PHE A 432 12.89 -18.44 -2.08
N ILE A 433 13.63 -19.31 -1.39
CA ILE A 433 13.12 -20.11 -0.28
C ILE A 433 12.73 -19.21 0.89
N GLY A 434 13.56 -18.21 1.19
CA GLY A 434 13.25 -17.23 2.22
C GLY A 434 11.99 -16.42 1.91
N TRP A 435 11.80 -16.00 0.66
CA TRP A 435 10.56 -15.35 0.21
C TRP A 435 9.34 -16.27 0.36
N ALA A 436 9.45 -17.54 -0.03
CA ALA A 436 8.36 -18.51 0.08
C ALA A 436 7.93 -18.71 1.54
N PHE A 437 8.90 -18.79 2.47
CA PHE A 437 8.62 -18.84 3.90
C PHE A 437 7.86 -17.61 4.41
N GLY A 438 8.29 -16.41 4.01
CA GLY A 438 7.57 -15.18 4.37
C GLY A 438 6.12 -15.18 3.86
N GLN A 439 5.89 -15.61 2.61
CA GLN A 439 4.55 -15.76 2.05
C GLN A 439 3.72 -16.84 2.75
N PHE A 440 4.37 -17.90 3.23
CA PHE A 440 3.73 -18.95 4.00
C PHE A 440 3.25 -18.45 5.37
N LEU A 441 4.08 -17.72 6.11
CA LEU A 441 3.67 -17.10 7.38
C LEU A 441 2.49 -16.14 7.17
N ILE A 442 2.51 -15.36 6.08
CA ILE A 442 1.39 -14.51 5.67
C ILE A 442 0.13 -15.33 5.43
N SER A 443 0.24 -16.48 4.77
CA SER A 443 -0.88 -17.36 4.47
C SER A 443 -1.52 -17.93 5.74
N LEU A 444 -0.71 -18.37 6.69
CA LEU A 444 -1.20 -18.83 7.99
C LEU A 444 -1.92 -17.71 8.76
N GLU A 445 -1.35 -16.50 8.78
CA GLU A 445 -1.99 -15.31 9.36
C GLU A 445 -3.37 -15.06 8.72
N CYS A 446 -3.44 -15.10 7.39
CA CYS A 446 -4.68 -14.90 6.66
C CYS A 446 -5.70 -16.01 6.94
N PHE A 447 -5.26 -17.27 7.01
CA PHE A 447 -6.12 -18.40 7.31
C PHE A 447 -6.74 -18.29 8.71
N ILE A 448 -5.95 -17.88 9.72
CA ILE A 448 -6.45 -17.62 11.08
C ILE A 448 -7.53 -16.53 11.06
N ILE A 449 -7.26 -15.39 10.41
CA ILE A 449 -8.21 -14.27 10.32
C ILE A 449 -9.49 -14.71 9.60
N GLN A 450 -9.37 -15.39 8.46
CA GLN A 450 -10.51 -15.85 7.66
C GLN A 450 -11.36 -16.89 8.42
N GLY A 451 -10.71 -17.82 9.12
CA GLY A 451 -11.41 -18.79 9.97
C GLY A 451 -12.19 -18.14 11.11
N HIS A 452 -11.62 -17.11 11.75
CA HIS A 452 -12.32 -16.33 12.76
C HIS A 452 -13.50 -15.53 12.19
N LEU A 453 -13.35 -14.94 10.99
CA LEU A 453 -14.46 -14.28 10.31
C LEU A 453 -15.61 -15.27 10.06
N ILE A 454 -15.33 -16.44 9.47
CA ILE A 454 -16.38 -17.44 9.21
C ILE A 454 -17.07 -17.89 10.51
N SER A 455 -16.30 -18.12 11.58
CA SER A 455 -16.84 -18.51 12.89
C SER A 455 -17.70 -17.41 13.54
N TYR A 456 -17.27 -16.15 13.43
CA TYR A 456 -18.02 -15.01 13.97
C TYR A 456 -19.37 -14.86 13.27
N TRP A 457 -19.39 -14.96 11.95
CA TRP A 457 -20.61 -14.88 11.15
C TRP A 457 -21.61 -15.99 11.49
N ARG A 458 -21.14 -17.23 11.67
CA ARG A 458 -22.00 -18.35 12.11
C ARG A 458 -22.66 -18.07 13.46
N ARG A 459 -21.92 -17.45 14.40
CA ARG A 459 -22.46 -17.08 15.73
C ARG A 459 -23.40 -15.88 15.68
N ALA A 460 -23.11 -14.88 14.85
CA ALA A 460 -23.99 -13.72 14.67
C ALA A 460 -25.34 -14.11 14.06
N LEU A 461 -25.34 -15.02 13.08
CA LEU A 461 -26.56 -15.57 12.48
C LEU A 461 -27.38 -16.43 13.46
N TRP A 462 -26.73 -17.06 14.45
CA TRP A 462 -27.41 -17.80 15.52
C TRP A 462 -28.11 -16.89 16.55
N HIS A 463 -27.66 -15.64 16.70
CA HIS A 463 -28.21 -14.70 17.68
C HIS A 463 -29.10 -13.60 17.06
N CYS A 464 -29.28 -13.59 15.74
CA CYS A 464 -30.13 -12.61 15.05
C CYS A 464 -31.07 -13.32 14.06
N PRO A 465 -32.28 -13.76 14.49
CA PRO A 465 -33.22 -14.50 13.63
C PRO A 465 -33.70 -13.69 12.40
N SER A 466 -33.54 -12.36 12.42
CA SER A 466 -34.07 -11.46 11.39
C SER A 466 -33.18 -11.25 10.17
N MET A 467 -32.02 -11.93 10.05
CA MET A 467 -31.16 -11.87 8.85
C MET A 467 -31.27 -13.10 7.94
N THR A 468 -32.37 -13.86 8.04
CA THR A 468 -32.74 -14.86 7.03
C THR A 468 -33.84 -14.29 6.13
N ALA A 469 -33.42 -13.58 5.08
CA ALA A 469 -34.21 -13.27 3.90
C ALA A 469 -33.30 -13.21 2.67
#